data_AF-A0A7C2S6H2-F1
#
_entry.id   AF-A0A7C2S6H2-F1
#
_cell.length_a   1.000
_cell.length_b   1.000
_cell.length_c   1.000
_cell.angle_alpha   90.00
_cell.angle_beta   90.00
_cell.angle_gamma   90.00
#
_symmetry.space_group_name_H-M   'P 1'
#
loop_
_entity.id
_entity.type
_entity.pdbx_description
1 polymer ?
#
loop_
_entity_poly.entity_id
_entity_poly.type
_entity_poly.pdbx_seq_one_letter_code
_entity_poly.pdbx_strand_id
1 'polypeptide(L)'
;RVVLMDLAETITAVDLPSVSGRGQDPELAAVFAAPTLAEFHARAEREYLKRMLERHHWNVAATARAIKTPRSNLYKKIEAYKLRREE
;
A
#
# COMPACT_ATOMS: atom_id res chain seq x y z
N ARG A 1 1.70 27.47 -4.57
CA ARG A 1 0.32 27.57 -5.12
C ARG A 1 0.41 27.13 -6.56
N VAL A 2 -0.26 26.05 -6.95
CA VAL A 2 -0.30 25.58 -8.35
C VAL A 2 -1.68 25.91 -8.89
N VAL A 3 -1.75 26.44 -10.10
CA VAL A 3 -2.99 26.71 -10.82
C VAL A 3 -2.88 26.00 -12.16
N LEU A 4 -3.77 25.03 -12.40
CA LEU A 4 -3.98 24.41 -13.71
C LEU A 4 -5.16 25.15 -14.34
N MET A 5 -4.90 25.80 -15.48
CA MET A 5 -5.94 26.44 -16.29
C MET A 5 -6.07 25.65 -17.57
N ASP A 6 -7.25 25.08 -17.78
CA ASP A 6 -7.64 24.42 -19.02
C ASP A 6 -8.87 25.15 -19.59
N LEU A 7 -8.89 25.34 -20.91
CA LEU A 7 -9.98 25.98 -21.63
C LEU A 7 -11.11 24.99 -21.96
N ALA A 8 -10.86 23.69 -21.80
CA ALA A 8 -11.85 22.65 -22.00
C ALA A 8 -12.81 22.50 -20.81
N GLU A 9 -14.07 22.21 -21.10
CA GLU A 9 -15.11 21.96 -20.09
C GLU A 9 -14.96 20.58 -19.41
N THR A 10 -14.22 19.66 -20.04
CA THR A 10 -13.97 18.30 -19.52
C THR A 10 -12.48 17.99 -19.61
N ILE A 11 -11.90 17.64 -18.46
CA ILE A 11 -10.52 17.17 -18.36
C ILE A 11 -10.54 15.64 -18.49
N THR A 12 -9.81 15.12 -19.46
CA THR A 12 -9.62 13.69 -19.70
C THR A 12 -8.23 13.24 -19.26
N ALA A 13 -8.01 11.93 -19.13
CA ALA A 13 -6.74 11.40 -18.62
C ALA A 13 -5.51 11.76 -19.47
N VAL A 14 -5.70 12.11 -20.76
CA VAL A 14 -4.62 12.55 -21.66
C VAL A 14 -4.19 13.99 -21.40
N ASP A 15 -5.04 14.81 -20.76
CA ASP A 15 -4.79 16.23 -20.49
C ASP A 15 -3.89 16.45 -19.26
N LEU A 16 -3.71 15.39 -18.46
CA LEU A 16 -2.74 15.38 -17.38
C LEU A 16 -1.36 15.06 -17.97
N PRO A 17 -0.31 15.86 -17.70
CA PRO A 17 1.05 15.48 -18.06
C PRO A 17 1.29 14.08 -17.49
N SER A 18 1.83 13.16 -18.29
CA SER A 18 2.14 11.81 -17.84
C SER A 18 3.00 11.91 -16.59
N VAL A 19 2.37 11.77 -15.42
CA VAL A 19 3.03 11.83 -14.12
C VAL A 19 3.80 10.53 -14.00
N SER A 20 4.94 10.48 -14.70
CA SER A 20 5.75 9.31 -14.99
C SER A 20 6.53 8.83 -13.76
N GLY A 21 5.93 8.94 -12.57
CA GLY A 21 6.55 8.54 -11.31
C GLY A 21 5.66 8.65 -10.08
N ARG A 22 4.36 8.97 -10.21
CA ARG A 22 3.47 9.12 -9.04
C ARG A 22 2.14 8.38 -9.13
N GLY A 23 1.92 7.59 -10.18
CA GLY A 23 0.63 6.94 -10.46
C GLY A 23 0.67 5.41 -10.58
N GLN A 24 1.85 4.79 -10.56
CA GLN A 24 1.97 3.33 -10.57
C GLN A 24 2.89 2.93 -9.45
N ASP A 25 2.31 2.75 -8.26
CA ASP A 25 2.95 1.98 -7.22
C ASP A 25 2.97 0.51 -7.73
N PRO A 26 4.14 -0.01 -8.15
CA PRO A 26 4.22 -1.33 -8.77
C PRO A 26 3.78 -2.43 -7.80
N GLU A 27 3.94 -2.21 -6.49
CA GLU A 27 3.45 -3.12 -5.45
C GLU A 27 1.92 -3.10 -5.40
N LEU A 28 1.30 -1.93 -5.53
CA LEU A 28 -0.17 -1.83 -5.62
C LEU A 28 -0.71 -2.49 -6.90
N ALA A 29 -0.05 -2.30 -8.05
CA ALA A 29 -0.42 -2.98 -9.30
C ALA A 29 -0.32 -4.51 -9.15
N ALA A 30 0.72 -5.01 -8.48
CA ALA A 30 0.90 -6.44 -8.22
C ALA A 30 -0.18 -7.03 -7.29
N VAL A 31 -0.73 -6.24 -6.36
CA VAL A 31 -1.88 -6.64 -5.53
C VAL A 31 -3.13 -6.86 -6.40
N PHE A 32 -3.44 -5.91 -7.29
CA PHE A 32 -4.62 -6.00 -8.17
C PHE A 32 -4.49 -7.01 -9.31
N ALA A 33 -3.27 -7.42 -9.66
CA ALA A 33 -3.02 -8.49 -10.62
C ALA A 33 -3.29 -9.91 -10.06
N ALA A 34 -3.86 -10.04 -8.86
CA ALA A 34 -4.20 -11.34 -8.29
C ALA A 34 -5.34 -12.05 -9.08
N PRO A 35 -5.19 -13.33 -9.43
CA PRO A 35 -6.19 -14.10 -10.19
C PRO A 35 -7.42 -14.53 -9.38
N THR A 36 -7.31 -14.53 -8.04
CA THR A 36 -8.41 -14.93 -7.15
C THR A 36 -8.58 -13.93 -6.01
N LEU A 37 -9.78 -13.86 -5.44
CA LEU A 37 -10.07 -13.00 -4.29
C LEU A 37 -9.21 -13.37 -3.06
N ALA A 38 -8.95 -14.66 -2.85
CA ALA A 38 -8.10 -15.13 -1.77
C ALA A 38 -6.65 -14.63 -1.92
N GLU A 39 -6.10 -14.70 -3.13
CA GLU A 39 -4.78 -14.15 -3.42
C GLU A 39 -4.74 -12.62 -3.29
N PHE A 40 -5.76 -11.93 -3.78
CA PHE A 40 -5.88 -10.48 -3.62
C PHE A 40 -5.85 -10.10 -2.15
N HIS A 41 -6.66 -10.75 -1.31
CA HIS A 41 -6.70 -10.48 0.12
C HIS A 41 -5.34 -10.73 0.79
N ALA A 42 -4.67 -11.83 0.45
CA ALA A 42 -3.34 -12.13 1.00
C ALA A 42 -2.28 -11.09 0.59
N ARG A 43 -2.27 -10.65 -0.68
CA ARG A 43 -1.35 -9.61 -1.17
C ARG A 43 -1.64 -8.25 -0.54
N ALA A 44 -2.91 -7.85 -0.52
CA ALA A 44 -3.34 -6.59 0.07
C ALA A 44 -3.02 -6.54 1.58
N GLU A 45 -3.26 -7.64 2.30
CA GLU A 45 -2.93 -7.72 3.72
C GLU A 45 -1.42 -7.64 3.96
N ARG A 46 -0.60 -8.34 3.17
CA ARG A 46 0.86 -8.25 3.24
C ARG A 46 1.35 -6.82 3.07
N GLU A 47 0.92 -6.12 2.02
CA GLU A 47 1.34 -4.74 1.74
C GLU A 47 0.86 -3.76 2.80
N TYR A 48 -0.38 -3.92 3.27
CA TYR A 48 -0.90 -3.12 4.38
C TYR A 48 -0.03 -3.27 5.64
N LEU A 49 0.30 -4.51 6.02
CA LEU A 49 1.11 -4.77 7.20
C LEU A 49 2.54 -4.24 7.04
N LYS A 50 3.17 -4.41 5.87
CA LYS A 50 4.50 -3.84 5.57
C LYS A 50 4.51 -2.33 5.81
N ARG A 51 3.57 -1.59 5.21
CA ARG A 51 3.45 -0.13 5.34
C ARG A 51 3.20 0.31 6.79
N MET A 52 2.37 -0.42 7.52
CA MET A 52 2.10 -0.11 8.93
C MET A 52 3.28 -0.43 9.83
N LEU A 53 4.07 -1.46 9.54
CA LEU A 53 5.32 -1.74 10.25
C LEU A 53 6.34 -0.63 9.98
N GLU A 54 6.56 -0.24 8.74
CA GLU A 54 7.46 0.85 8.36
C GLU A 54 7.07 2.17 9.02
N ARG A 55 5.79 2.55 8.95
CA ARG A 55 5.25 3.77 9.56
C ARG A 55 5.49 3.85 11.07
N HIS A 56 5.58 2.71 11.73
CA HIS A 56 5.83 2.60 13.16
C HIS A 56 7.27 2.14 13.47
N HIS A 57 8.20 2.33 12.53
CA HIS A 57 9.63 2.00 12.69
C HIS A 57 9.86 0.55 13.14
N TRP A 58 9.05 -0.38 12.62
CA TRP A 58 9.05 -1.80 12.98
C TRP A 58 8.75 -2.09 14.45
N ASN A 59 8.14 -1.14 15.18
CA ASN A 59 7.65 -1.37 16.53
C ASN A 59 6.33 -2.16 16.52
N VAL A 60 6.43 -3.49 16.54
CA VAL A 60 5.28 -4.42 16.47
C VAL A 60 4.22 -4.12 17.53
N ALA A 61 4.60 -3.73 18.75
CA ALA A 61 3.64 -3.42 19.80
C ALA A 61 2.87 -2.12 19.52
N ALA A 62 3.51 -1.11 18.94
CA ALA A 62 2.85 0.12 18.52
C ALA A 62 1.96 -0.11 17.29
N THR A 63 2.45 -0.86 16.30
CA THR A 63 1.67 -1.23 15.10
C THR A 63 0.41 -2.01 15.47
N ALA A 64 0.53 -3.03 16.32
CA ALA A 64 -0.61 -3.85 16.77
C ALA A 64 -1.70 -3.00 17.43
N ARG A 65 -1.30 -2.05 18.29
CA ARG A 65 -2.22 -1.08 18.92
C ARG A 65 -2.87 -0.17 17.88
N ALA A 66 -2.09 0.35 16.93
CA ALA A 66 -2.58 1.26 15.90
C ALA A 66 -3.63 0.61 14.97
N ILE A 67 -3.41 -0.64 14.57
CA ILE A 67 -4.34 -1.39 13.70
C ILE A 67 -5.35 -2.24 14.47
N LYS A 68 -5.44 -2.06 15.80
CA LYS A 68 -6.39 -2.73 16.70
C LYS A 68 -6.40 -4.26 16.57
N THR A 69 -5.22 -4.87 16.46
CA THR A 69 -5.07 -6.33 16.42
C THR A 69 -4.24 -6.81 17.61
N PRO A 70 -4.50 -8.01 18.16
CA PRO A 70 -3.63 -8.60 19.18
C PRO A 70 -2.19 -8.73 18.67
N ARG A 71 -1.23 -8.40 19.53
CA ARG A 71 0.20 -8.50 19.20
C ARG A 71 0.62 -9.90 18.73
N SER A 72 0.07 -10.94 19.35
CA SER A 72 0.31 -12.34 18.97
C SER A 72 -0.17 -12.66 17.55
N ASN A 73 -1.28 -12.07 17.11
CA ASN A 73 -1.78 -12.24 15.75
C ASN A 73 -0.90 -11.51 14.75
N LEU A 74 -0.45 -10.29 15.08
CA LEU A 74 0.47 -9.55 14.22
C LEU A 74 1.79 -10.31 14.02
N TYR A 75 2.37 -10.91 15.08
CA TYR A 75 3.55 -11.78 14.93
C TYR A 75 3.31 -12.94 13.98
N LYS A 76 2.19 -13.66 14.12
CA LYS A 76 1.85 -14.77 13.22
C LYS A 76 1.78 -14.32 11.76
N LYS A 77 1.21 -13.13 11.49
CA LYS A 77 1.13 -12.58 10.13
C LYS A 77 2.49 -12.13 9.60
N ILE A 78 3.35 -11.53 10.43
CA ILE A 78 4.73 -11.17 10.05
C ILE A 78 5.51 -12.41 9.58
N GLU A 79 5.44 -13.50 10.35
CA GLU A 79 6.08 -14.76 10.00
C GLU A 79 5.47 -15.40 8.74
N ALA A 80 4.14 -15.49 8.68
CA ALA A 80 3.44 -16.10 7.54
C ALA A 80 3.74 -15.39 6.21
N TYR A 81 3.85 -14.06 6.23
CA TYR A 81 4.18 -13.26 5.05
C TYR A 81 5.67 -12.98 4.87
N LYS A 82 6.53 -13.52 5.75
CA LYS A 82 7.99 -13.35 5.76
C LYS A 82 8.41 -11.87 5.69
N LEU A 83 7.68 -11.00 6.38
CA LEU A 83 7.93 -9.56 6.40
C LEU A 83 9.24 -9.27 7.16
N ARG A 84 10.16 -8.57 6.50
CA ARG A 84 11.47 -8.21 7.07
C ARG A 84 11.78 -6.75 6.76
N ARG A 85 12.54 -6.12 7.66
CA ARG A 85 13.10 -4.80 7.44
C ARG A 85 14.21 -4.93 6.39
N GLU A 86 14.08 -4.23 5.28
CA GLU A 86 15.19 -4.06 4.33
C GLU A 86 16.27 -3.21 5.04
N GLU A 87 17.52 -3.68 4.99
CA GLU A 87 18.69 -3.00 5.55
C GLU A 87 19.19 -1.87 4.64
#